data_AF-A0A9E4HGS6-F1
#
_entry.id   AF-A0A9E4HGS6-F1
#
_cell.length_a   1.000
_cell.length_b   1.000
_cell.length_c   1.000
_cell.angle_alpha   90.00
_cell.angle_beta   90.00
_cell.angle_gamma   90.00
#
_symmetry.space_group_name_H-M   'P 1'
#
loop_
_entity.id
_entity.type
_entity.pdbx_description
1 polymer ?
#
loop_
_entity_poly.entity_id
_entity_poly.type
_entity_poly.pdbx_seq_one_letter_code
_entity_poly.pdbx_strand_id
1 'polypeptide(L)'
;MKPSTESAGKITAEILLRLEAIGFRPEEPFQLTSGWASPVYVDCRKLISFPEERRRILDLAVATLTGAVGKDAFDAIAGGETAGIPYAAWLAERMDLPMLYVRKKPKGFGRMAQIEGHFEPGARVLLVEDLATDGKSKLHFCEALRAAGAEISHAFVVFHYGIFPEGVAALKAAGITLHALATWWDVLEAASREGTFPETTLREVRAFLEDPGVWRLLRFEMPDPDTIRRLLDEIEALQDELAPPEQEIFEELRLRYAKAATPVVGDDRSLEVILRNVAVRRQMGLKLKPDGNGS
;
A
#
# COMPACT_ATOMS: atom_id res chain seq x y z
N MET A 1 -32.25 14.28 13.26
CA MET A 1 -31.04 14.46 12.44
C MET A 1 -30.06 13.36 12.85
N LYS A 2 -29.90 12.30 12.04
CA LYS A 2 -28.87 11.28 12.32
C LYS A 2 -27.51 11.94 12.07
N PRO A 3 -26.51 11.82 12.97
CA PRO A 3 -25.17 12.26 12.63
C PRO A 3 -24.72 11.45 11.41
N SER A 4 -24.18 12.12 10.39
CA SER A 4 -23.49 11.45 9.30
C SER A 4 -22.34 10.66 9.93
N THR A 5 -22.47 9.33 10.00
CA THR A 5 -21.37 8.48 10.48
C THR A 5 -20.29 8.47 9.40
N GLU A 6 -19.37 9.42 9.47
CA GLU A 6 -18.16 9.40 8.65
C GLU A 6 -17.38 8.12 8.91
N SER A 7 -16.87 7.49 7.85
CA SER A 7 -16.08 6.27 7.96
C SER A 7 -14.77 6.54 8.70
N ALA A 8 -14.26 5.56 9.46
CA ALA A 8 -12.98 5.67 10.15
C ALA A 8 -11.82 6.01 9.18
N GLY A 9 -11.89 5.50 7.94
CA GLY A 9 -10.96 5.81 6.86
C GLY A 9 -10.92 7.29 6.50
N LYS A 10 -12.09 7.90 6.28
CA LYS A 10 -12.20 9.33 5.98
C LYS A 10 -11.58 10.19 7.07
N ILE A 11 -12.01 9.99 8.32
CA ILE A 11 -11.54 10.80 9.47
C ILE A 11 -10.03 10.64 9.66
N THR A 12 -9.52 9.41 9.53
CA THR A 12 -8.09 9.13 9.67
C THR A 12 -7.29 9.80 8.54
N ALA A 13 -7.77 9.74 7.31
CA ALA A 13 -7.14 10.39 6.16
C ALA A 13 -7.06 11.92 6.33
N GLU A 14 -8.15 12.57 6.73
CA GLU A 14 -8.20 14.02 6.98
C GLU A 14 -7.24 14.44 8.11
N ILE A 15 -7.17 13.65 9.19
CA ILE A 15 -6.18 13.87 10.27
C ILE A 15 -4.75 13.79 9.72
N LEU A 16 -4.43 12.75 8.94
CA LEU A 16 -3.09 12.53 8.42
C LEU A 16 -2.67 13.63 7.43
N LEU A 17 -3.59 14.11 6.59
CA LEU A 17 -3.37 15.23 5.67
C LEU A 17 -3.13 16.53 6.44
N ARG A 18 -4.04 16.89 7.35
CA ARG A 18 -3.96 18.12 8.14
C ARG A 18 -2.69 18.22 8.98
N LEU A 19 -2.22 17.09 9.51
CA LEU A 19 -0.97 17.03 10.27
C LEU A 19 0.27 16.96 9.39
N GLU A 20 0.14 16.97 8.06
CA GLU A 20 1.23 16.72 7.11
C GLU A 20 2.02 15.45 7.51
N ALA A 21 1.30 14.44 7.98
CA ALA A 21 1.83 13.09 8.15
C ALA A 21 1.83 12.35 6.80
N ILE A 22 1.14 12.90 5.81
CA ILE A 22 1.15 12.48 4.42
C ILE A 22 1.67 13.61 3.53
N GLY A 23 2.40 13.25 2.48
CA GLY A 23 2.84 14.19 1.45
C GLY A 23 2.75 13.62 0.04
N PHE A 24 2.47 14.51 -0.92
CA PHE A 24 2.50 14.22 -2.36
C PHE A 24 3.61 15.02 -3.05
N ARG A 25 4.45 14.34 -3.83
CA ARG A 25 5.54 14.91 -4.63
C ARG A 25 5.74 14.12 -5.93
N PRO A 26 4.81 14.18 -6.89
CA PRO A 26 4.97 13.44 -8.14
C PRO A 26 6.11 13.97 -9.03
N GLU A 27 6.45 15.26 -8.93
CA GLU A 27 7.54 15.89 -9.69
C GLU A 27 8.91 15.61 -9.08
N GLU A 28 9.01 15.53 -7.75
CA GLU A 28 10.22 15.20 -6.99
C GLU A 28 9.98 14.03 -6.01
N PRO A 29 9.89 12.78 -6.51
CA PRO A 29 9.43 11.66 -5.69
C PRO A 29 10.37 11.28 -4.56
N PHE A 30 9.75 10.75 -3.51
CA PHE A 30 10.47 10.22 -2.36
C PHE A 30 11.25 8.97 -2.74
N GLN A 31 12.50 8.90 -2.30
CA GLN A 31 13.33 7.70 -2.42
C GLN A 31 13.05 6.78 -1.23
N LEU A 32 12.47 5.62 -1.52
CA LEU A 32 12.22 4.58 -0.52
C LEU A 32 13.50 3.81 -0.20
N THR A 33 13.55 3.18 0.98
CA THR A 33 14.69 2.32 1.37
C THR A 33 14.87 1.09 0.48
N SER A 34 13.84 0.73 -0.31
CA SER A 34 13.93 -0.28 -1.37
C SER A 34 14.64 0.22 -2.64
N GLY A 35 14.98 1.51 -2.71
CA GLY A 35 15.47 2.18 -3.91
C GLY A 35 14.35 2.60 -4.87
N TRP A 36 13.07 2.40 -4.51
CA TRP A 36 11.95 2.78 -5.36
C TRP A 36 11.59 4.26 -5.20
N ALA A 37 11.24 4.91 -6.31
CA ALA A 37 10.61 6.23 -6.29
C ALA A 37 9.12 6.11 -5.95
N SER A 38 8.62 6.99 -5.08
CA SER A 38 7.20 7.05 -4.68
C SER A 38 6.73 8.50 -4.69
N PRO A 39 5.61 8.84 -5.37
CA PRO A 39 5.05 10.19 -5.33
C PRO A 39 4.34 10.46 -4.00
N VAL A 40 4.15 9.44 -3.17
CA VAL A 40 3.48 9.52 -1.88
C VAL A 40 4.41 9.15 -0.74
N TYR A 41 4.22 9.79 0.40
CA TYR A 41 4.92 9.49 1.65
C TYR A 41 3.95 9.52 2.82
N VAL A 42 4.11 8.59 3.75
CA VAL A 42 3.35 8.55 5.00
C VAL A 42 4.28 8.30 6.19
N ASP A 43 4.11 9.09 7.25
CA ASP A 43 4.78 8.90 8.53
C ASP A 43 3.77 8.93 9.69
N CYS A 44 3.28 7.74 10.04
CA CYS A 44 2.37 7.59 11.17
C CYS A 44 3.04 7.91 12.52
N ARG A 45 4.37 7.94 12.64
CA ARG A 45 5.03 8.29 13.92
C ARG A 45 4.76 9.74 14.31
N LYS A 46 4.47 10.63 13.34
CA LYS A 46 4.15 12.04 13.60
C LYS A 46 2.95 12.19 14.54
N LEU A 47 1.93 11.32 14.41
CA LEU A 47 0.70 11.34 15.22
C LEU A 47 0.97 11.31 16.74
N ILE A 48 2.05 10.68 17.20
CA ILE A 48 2.35 10.57 18.63
C ILE A 48 2.52 11.94 19.30
N SER A 49 2.84 12.97 18.50
CA SER A 49 3.07 14.35 18.95
C SER A 49 1.79 15.19 19.05
N PHE A 50 0.63 14.64 18.67
CA PHE A 50 -0.64 15.36 18.56
C PHE A 50 -1.72 14.72 19.46
N PRO A 51 -1.91 15.21 20.70
CA PRO A 51 -2.73 14.53 21.70
C PRO A 51 -4.22 14.40 21.36
N GLU A 52 -4.81 15.35 20.63
CA GLU A 52 -6.23 15.28 20.24
C GLU A 52 -6.43 14.25 19.13
N GLU A 53 -5.61 14.34 18.09
CA GLU A 53 -5.63 13.47 16.92
C GLU A 53 -5.31 12.03 17.29
N ARG A 54 -4.25 11.78 18.07
CA ARG A 54 -3.93 10.42 18.48
C ARG A 54 -5.03 9.80 19.33
N ARG A 55 -5.71 10.58 20.19
CA ARG A 55 -6.86 10.09 20.95
C ARG A 55 -7.98 9.67 20.02
N ARG A 56 -8.29 10.51 19.03
CA ARG A 56 -9.33 10.23 18.03
C ARG A 56 -9.01 8.97 17.21
N ILE A 57 -7.77 8.81 16.76
CA ILE A 57 -7.29 7.62 16.03
C ILE A 57 -7.49 6.35 16.86
N LEU A 58 -7.15 6.40 18.14
CA LEU A 58 -7.27 5.23 19.02
C LEU A 58 -8.73 4.87 19.32
N ASP A 59 -9.61 5.86 19.46
CA ASP A 59 -11.05 5.62 19.63
C ASP A 59 -11.65 4.94 18.38
N LEU A 60 -11.22 5.38 17.19
CA LEU A 60 -11.58 4.71 15.93
C LEU A 60 -11.01 3.29 15.86
N ALA A 61 -9.77 3.08 16.32
CA ALA A 61 -9.14 1.75 16.33
C ALA A 61 -9.90 0.76 17.23
N VAL A 62 -10.29 1.17 18.43
CA VAL A 62 -11.12 0.36 19.33
C VAL A 62 -12.47 0.04 18.69
N ALA A 63 -13.13 1.04 18.09
CA ALA A 63 -14.42 0.82 17.41
C ALA A 63 -14.29 -0.15 16.23
N THR A 64 -13.26 -0.01 15.40
CA THR A 64 -12.98 -0.91 14.26
C THR A 64 -12.71 -2.33 14.74
N LEU A 65 -11.85 -2.51 15.74
CA LEU A 65 -11.49 -3.83 16.26
C LEU A 65 -12.68 -4.52 16.92
N THR A 66 -13.35 -3.85 17.85
CA THR A 66 -14.49 -4.43 18.57
C THR A 66 -15.69 -4.69 17.65
N GLY A 67 -15.89 -3.86 16.63
CA GLY A 67 -16.92 -4.08 15.61
C GLY A 67 -16.60 -5.27 14.69
N ALA A 68 -15.31 -5.52 14.40
CA ALA A 68 -14.89 -6.59 13.50
C ALA A 68 -14.80 -7.97 14.18
N VAL A 69 -14.29 -8.03 15.42
CA VAL A 69 -13.97 -9.30 16.09
C VAL A 69 -14.62 -9.46 17.47
N GLY A 70 -15.29 -8.44 17.99
CA GLY A 70 -15.86 -8.42 19.34
C GLY A 70 -14.89 -7.88 20.40
N LYS A 71 -15.44 -7.49 21.55
CA LYS A 71 -14.68 -6.87 22.65
C LYS A 71 -13.78 -7.85 23.42
N ASP A 72 -14.17 -9.12 23.48
CA ASP A 72 -13.48 -10.15 24.28
C ASP A 72 -12.56 -11.02 23.40
N ALA A 73 -12.15 -10.51 22.23
CA ALA A 73 -11.38 -11.24 21.22
C ALA A 73 -9.90 -11.42 21.59
N PHE A 74 -9.37 -10.57 22.49
CA PHE A 74 -7.95 -10.49 22.81
C PHE A 74 -7.73 -10.56 24.31
N ASP A 75 -6.63 -11.20 24.70
CA ASP A 75 -6.17 -11.32 26.08
C ASP A 75 -4.93 -10.43 26.35
N ALA A 76 -4.22 -9.99 25.30
CA ALA A 76 -3.14 -9.01 25.38
C ALA A 76 -2.92 -8.29 24.04
N ILE A 77 -2.21 -7.16 24.08
CA ILE A 77 -1.83 -6.37 22.91
C ILE A 77 -0.31 -6.29 22.80
N ALA A 78 0.24 -6.61 21.63
CA ALA A 78 1.68 -6.57 21.37
C ALA A 78 2.02 -5.51 20.33
N GLY A 79 2.90 -4.57 20.69
CA GLY A 79 3.45 -3.59 19.73
C GLY A 79 4.65 -4.15 18.97
N GLY A 80 4.68 -4.02 17.65
CA GLY A 80 5.90 -4.28 16.87
C GLY A 80 6.95 -3.20 17.12
N GLU A 81 8.21 -3.62 17.30
CA GLU A 81 9.32 -2.68 17.47
C GLU A 81 9.55 -1.90 16.16
N THR A 82 9.63 -0.56 16.16
CA THR A 82 9.48 0.38 17.30
C THR A 82 8.19 1.17 17.20
N ALA A 83 7.71 1.43 15.98
CA ALA A 83 6.64 2.38 15.73
C ALA A 83 5.26 1.86 16.17
N GLY A 84 5.07 0.55 16.29
CA GLY A 84 3.85 -0.05 16.86
C GLY A 84 3.71 0.13 18.37
N ILE A 85 4.82 0.32 19.10
CA ILE A 85 4.84 0.35 20.58
C ILE A 85 3.92 1.44 21.16
N PRO A 86 3.96 2.73 20.71
CA PRO A 86 3.08 3.76 21.26
C PRO A 86 1.60 3.43 21.07
N TYR A 87 1.23 2.96 19.88
CA TYR A 87 -0.15 2.58 19.56
C TYR A 87 -0.63 1.40 20.40
N ALA A 88 0.21 0.37 20.54
CA ALA A 88 -0.07 -0.79 21.38
C ALA A 88 -0.29 -0.37 22.84
N ALA A 89 0.53 0.54 23.37
CA ALA A 89 0.40 1.01 24.75
C ALA A 89 -0.94 1.68 25.02
N TRP A 90 -1.35 2.59 24.13
CA TRP A 90 -2.61 3.30 24.30
C TRP A 90 -3.84 2.47 23.96
N LEU A 91 -3.72 1.49 23.06
CA LEU A 91 -4.79 0.52 22.82
C LEU A 91 -4.95 -0.43 24.01
N ALA A 92 -3.84 -0.89 24.61
CA ALA A 92 -3.87 -1.76 25.78
C ALA A 92 -4.56 -1.06 26.95
N GLU A 93 -4.23 0.21 27.18
CA GLU A 93 -4.89 1.05 28.19
C GLU A 93 -6.39 1.23 27.92
N ARG A 94 -6.80 1.53 26.68
CA ARG A 94 -8.23 1.71 26.33
C ARG A 94 -9.05 0.43 26.39
N MET A 95 -8.44 -0.70 26.08
CA MET A 95 -9.10 -1.99 26.07
C MET A 95 -8.99 -2.73 27.41
N ASP A 96 -8.30 -2.12 28.40
CA ASP A 96 -8.02 -2.72 29.71
C ASP A 96 -7.34 -4.10 29.60
N LEU A 97 -6.32 -4.19 28.74
CA LEU A 97 -5.59 -5.41 28.45
C LEU A 97 -4.09 -5.29 28.80
N PRO A 98 -3.42 -6.40 29.18
CA PRO A 98 -1.97 -6.47 29.26
C PRO A 98 -1.28 -6.02 27.96
N MET A 99 -0.15 -5.34 28.11
CA MET A 99 0.69 -4.90 26.99
C MET A 99 1.99 -5.72 26.91
N LEU A 100 2.38 -6.06 25.69
CA LEU A 100 3.66 -6.64 25.29
C LEU A 100 4.31 -5.76 24.21
N TYR A 101 5.57 -6.00 23.90
CA TYR A 101 6.12 -5.62 22.60
C TYR A 101 7.08 -6.68 22.04
N VAL A 102 7.23 -6.69 20.71
CA VAL A 102 8.01 -7.69 19.98
C VAL A 102 9.22 -7.02 19.35
N ARG A 103 10.42 -7.46 19.72
CA ARG A 103 11.68 -7.02 19.12
C ARG A 103 11.83 -7.51 17.69
N LYS A 104 12.45 -6.70 16.84
CA LYS A 104 12.86 -7.10 15.47
C LYS A 104 13.86 -8.23 15.48
N LYS A 105 14.75 -8.26 16.49
CA LYS A 105 15.78 -9.30 16.65
C LYS A 105 15.74 -9.88 18.07
N PRO A 106 16.01 -11.19 18.23
CA PRO A 106 16.07 -11.80 19.54
C PRO A 106 17.18 -11.20 20.40
N LYS A 107 16.94 -11.11 21.70
CA LYS A 107 17.91 -10.77 22.73
C LYS A 107 18.11 -11.98 23.63
N GLY A 108 19.30 -12.58 23.58
CA GLY A 108 19.59 -13.81 24.32
C GLY A 108 18.99 -15.06 23.66
N PHE A 109 18.62 -16.04 24.47
CA PHE A 109 18.16 -17.36 24.01
C PHE A 109 16.78 -17.70 24.56
N GLY A 110 16.12 -18.66 23.91
CA GLY A 110 14.82 -19.20 24.34
C GLY A 110 13.63 -18.56 23.62
N ARG A 111 12.45 -19.17 23.82
CA ARG A 111 11.22 -18.82 23.11
C ARG A 111 10.73 -17.38 23.33
N MET A 112 11.12 -16.76 24.45
CA MET A 112 10.77 -15.39 24.80
C MET A 112 11.81 -14.36 24.33
N ALA A 113 12.87 -14.76 23.61
CA ALA A 113 13.99 -13.87 23.28
C ALA A 113 13.58 -12.62 22.48
N GLN A 114 12.42 -12.63 21.81
CA GLN A 114 11.88 -11.46 21.10
C GLN A 114 10.75 -10.75 21.85
N ILE A 115 10.21 -11.32 22.93
CA ILE A 115 9.04 -10.76 23.62
C ILE A 115 9.48 -10.03 24.87
N GLU A 116 8.92 -8.84 25.06
CA GLU A 116 9.08 -8.04 26.26
C GLU A 116 7.70 -7.80 26.87
N GLY A 117 7.57 -8.03 28.18
CA GLY A 117 6.29 -8.15 28.88
C GLY A 117 5.99 -9.60 29.31
N HIS A 118 4.79 -9.84 29.82
CA HIS A 118 4.35 -11.14 30.34
C HIS A 118 2.96 -11.51 29.82
N PHE A 119 2.77 -12.76 29.41
CA PHE A 119 1.48 -13.34 29.02
C PHE A 119 1.48 -14.85 29.29
N GLU A 120 0.29 -15.42 29.48
CA GLU A 120 0.13 -16.86 29.66
C GLU A 120 0.11 -17.60 28.30
N PRO A 121 0.75 -18.77 28.17
CA PRO A 121 0.66 -19.56 26.94
C PRO A 121 -0.79 -19.82 26.53
N GLY A 122 -1.08 -19.65 25.24
CA GLY A 122 -2.44 -19.71 24.70
C GLY A 122 -3.17 -18.36 24.69
N ALA A 123 -2.60 -17.28 25.25
CA ALA A 123 -3.23 -15.96 25.18
C ALA A 123 -3.43 -15.51 23.72
N ARG A 124 -4.62 -14.96 23.42
CA ARG A 124 -4.97 -14.39 22.13
C ARG A 124 -4.41 -12.98 22.03
N VAL A 125 -3.39 -12.79 21.20
CA VAL A 125 -2.64 -11.54 21.12
C VAL A 125 -2.98 -10.78 19.85
N LEU A 126 -3.31 -9.51 19.98
CA LEU A 126 -3.38 -8.58 18.85
C LEU A 126 -1.99 -7.99 18.58
N LEU A 127 -1.46 -8.15 17.36
CA LEU A 127 -0.28 -7.39 16.92
C LEU A 127 -0.70 -5.99 16.46
N VAL A 128 -0.04 -4.96 16.98
CA VAL A 128 -0.27 -3.55 16.63
C VAL A 128 1.00 -2.95 16.06
N GLU A 129 0.84 -2.30 14.91
CA GLU A 129 1.87 -1.54 14.21
C GLU A 129 1.31 -0.19 13.75
N ASP A 130 2.17 0.74 13.34
CA ASP A 130 1.73 2.04 12.84
C ASP A 130 1.19 1.94 11.41
N LEU A 131 1.91 1.23 10.53
CA LEU A 131 1.53 1.06 9.13
C LEU A 131 1.88 -0.32 8.55
N ALA A 132 1.21 -0.68 7.45
CA ALA A 132 1.57 -1.80 6.60
C ALA A 132 1.65 -1.37 5.13
N THR A 133 2.78 -1.66 4.47
CA THR A 133 2.92 -1.58 3.01
C THR A 133 2.35 -2.84 2.37
N ASP A 134 3.18 -3.87 2.19
CA ASP A 134 2.80 -5.21 1.77
C ASP A 134 2.51 -6.13 2.98
N GLY A 135 2.71 -5.64 4.20
CA GLY A 135 2.47 -6.41 5.43
C GLY A 135 3.43 -7.58 5.69
N LYS A 136 4.38 -7.91 4.80
CA LYS A 136 5.26 -9.08 4.97
C LYS A 136 6.14 -8.99 6.21
N SER A 137 6.58 -7.79 6.56
CA SER A 137 7.36 -7.54 7.78
C SER A 137 6.64 -7.94 9.07
N LYS A 138 5.29 -7.99 9.05
CA LYS A 138 4.47 -8.38 10.19
C LYS A 138 4.55 -9.87 10.49
N LEU A 139 4.77 -10.70 9.47
CA LEU A 139 4.85 -12.16 9.62
C LEU A 139 5.94 -12.55 10.62
N HIS A 140 7.08 -11.87 10.58
CA HIS A 140 8.18 -12.08 11.54
C HIS A 140 7.76 -11.84 13.00
N PHE A 141 6.96 -10.79 13.25
CA PHE A 141 6.44 -10.53 14.60
C PHE A 141 5.38 -11.57 15.01
N CYS A 142 4.51 -11.97 14.10
CA CYS A 142 3.53 -13.02 14.35
C CYS A 142 4.19 -14.37 14.66
N GLU A 143 5.24 -14.72 13.93
CA GLU A 143 6.03 -15.93 14.16
C GLU A 143 6.72 -15.90 15.53
N ALA A 144 7.30 -14.77 15.91
CA ALA A 144 7.91 -14.60 17.23
C ALA A 144 6.89 -14.77 18.38
N LEU A 145 5.68 -14.21 18.23
CA LEU A 145 4.59 -14.38 19.19
C LEU A 145 4.12 -15.84 19.28
N ARG A 146 3.95 -16.51 18.12
CA ARG A 146 3.59 -17.94 18.07
C ARG A 146 4.66 -18.81 18.73
N ALA A 147 5.94 -18.54 18.44
CA ALA A 147 7.06 -19.27 19.04
C ALA A 147 7.11 -19.10 20.57
N ALA A 148 6.74 -17.92 21.07
CA ALA A 148 6.61 -17.64 22.50
C ALA A 148 5.39 -18.32 23.15
N GLY A 149 4.43 -18.81 22.35
CA GLY A 149 3.26 -19.55 22.80
C GLY A 149 1.95 -18.75 22.77
N ALA A 150 1.91 -17.61 22.08
CA ALA A 150 0.68 -16.85 21.87
C ALA A 150 -0.16 -17.40 20.71
N GLU A 151 -1.47 -17.25 20.81
CA GLU A 151 -2.40 -17.40 19.68
C GLU A 151 -2.53 -16.06 18.96
N ILE A 152 -2.21 -16.02 17.66
CA ILE A 152 -2.31 -14.80 16.87
C ILE A 152 -3.00 -15.05 15.52
N SER A 153 -4.11 -14.36 15.34
CA SER A 153 -4.96 -14.38 14.14
C SER A 153 -5.29 -12.97 13.62
N HIS A 154 -4.91 -11.92 14.34
CA HIS A 154 -5.25 -10.54 13.99
C HIS A 154 -4.04 -9.62 14.13
N ALA A 155 -3.92 -8.70 13.17
CA ALA A 155 -3.00 -7.57 13.23
C ALA A 155 -3.78 -6.27 12.96
N PHE A 156 -3.37 -5.19 13.59
CA PHE A 156 -3.92 -3.85 13.39
C PHE A 156 -2.83 -2.86 12.98
N VAL A 157 -3.16 -1.99 12.03
CA VAL A 157 -2.37 -0.83 11.67
C VAL A 157 -3.22 0.43 11.59
N VAL A 158 -2.63 1.59 11.86
CA VAL A 158 -3.32 2.87 11.59
C VAL A 158 -3.51 3.03 10.09
N PHE A 159 -2.48 2.72 9.30
CA PHE A 159 -2.49 2.92 7.86
C PHE A 159 -2.06 1.68 7.08
N HIS A 160 -2.86 1.25 6.11
CA HIS A 160 -2.50 0.18 5.18
C HIS A 160 -2.41 0.73 3.76
N TYR A 161 -1.33 0.46 3.03
CA TYR A 161 -1.13 1.01 1.69
C TYR A 161 -2.29 0.69 0.73
N GLY A 162 -2.86 -0.52 0.78
CA GLY A 162 -4.05 -0.86 0.00
C GLY A 162 -3.82 -1.03 -1.51
N ILE A 163 -2.56 -1.17 -1.95
CA ILE A 163 -2.18 -1.30 -3.37
C ILE A 163 -1.33 -2.56 -3.67
N PHE A 164 -1.03 -3.37 -2.64
CA PHE A 164 -0.23 -4.61 -2.77
C PHE A 164 -1.06 -5.83 -2.34
N PRO A 165 -1.93 -6.36 -3.22
CA PRO A 165 -2.87 -7.43 -2.85
C PRO A 165 -2.17 -8.73 -2.41
N GLU A 166 -0.96 -9.00 -2.91
CA GLU A 166 -0.15 -10.17 -2.56
C GLU A 166 0.22 -10.15 -1.07
N GLY A 167 0.39 -8.95 -0.51
CA GLY A 167 0.71 -8.74 0.90
C GLY A 167 -0.40 -9.20 1.84
N VAL A 168 -1.63 -8.76 1.54
CA VAL A 168 -2.83 -9.18 2.27
C VAL A 168 -3.08 -10.68 2.10
N ALA A 169 -2.87 -11.21 0.89
CA ALA A 169 -2.99 -12.64 0.63
C ALA A 169 -1.98 -13.47 1.45
N ALA A 170 -0.73 -13.00 1.58
CA ALA A 170 0.29 -13.65 2.38
C ALA A 170 -0.07 -13.67 3.88
N LEU A 171 -0.55 -12.55 4.43
CA LEU A 171 -1.05 -12.51 5.81
C LEU A 171 -2.21 -13.49 6.02
N LYS A 172 -3.19 -13.49 5.11
CA LYS A 172 -4.34 -14.41 5.17
C LYS A 172 -3.91 -15.87 5.10
N ALA A 173 -2.96 -16.21 4.21
CA ALA A 173 -2.40 -17.55 4.11
C ALA A 173 -1.68 -17.99 5.39
N ALA A 174 -1.08 -17.04 6.13
CA ALA A 174 -0.50 -17.27 7.44
C ALA A 174 -1.53 -17.27 8.59
N GLY A 175 -2.84 -17.19 8.28
CA GLY A 175 -3.92 -17.14 9.27
C GLY A 175 -4.07 -15.79 9.98
N ILE A 176 -3.55 -14.71 9.41
CA ILE A 176 -3.60 -13.35 9.98
C ILE A 176 -4.59 -12.50 9.19
N THR A 177 -5.58 -11.96 9.90
CA THR A 177 -6.49 -10.93 9.38
C THR A 177 -5.92 -9.56 9.71
N LEU A 178 -5.64 -8.75 8.68
CA LEU A 178 -5.19 -7.36 8.84
C LEU A 178 -6.39 -6.41 8.96
N HIS A 179 -6.40 -5.63 10.03
CA HIS A 179 -7.32 -4.51 10.25
C HIS A 179 -6.58 -3.20 10.06
N ALA A 180 -7.20 -2.23 9.39
CA ALA A 180 -6.62 -0.91 9.17
C ALA A 180 -7.69 0.18 9.34
N LEU A 181 -7.28 1.40 9.71
CA LEU A 181 -8.20 2.53 9.75
C LEU A 181 -8.38 3.16 8.38
N ALA A 182 -7.27 3.42 7.67
CA ALA A 182 -7.27 4.08 6.36
C ALA A 182 -6.28 3.45 5.38
N THR A 183 -6.50 3.77 4.12
CA THR A 183 -5.65 3.44 2.98
C THR A 183 -5.32 4.67 2.14
N TRP A 184 -4.43 4.51 1.16
CA TRP A 184 -4.17 5.56 0.19
C TRP A 184 -5.40 5.99 -0.61
N TRP A 185 -6.38 5.09 -0.78
CA TRP A 185 -7.64 5.41 -1.47
C TRP A 185 -8.50 6.37 -0.66
N ASP A 186 -8.58 6.19 0.66
CA ASP A 186 -9.26 7.12 1.58
C ASP A 186 -8.59 8.51 1.55
N VAL A 187 -7.25 8.52 1.51
CA VAL A 187 -6.45 9.76 1.43
C VAL A 187 -6.67 10.48 0.11
N LEU A 188 -6.66 9.77 -1.01
CA LEU A 188 -6.91 10.36 -2.33
C LEU A 188 -8.32 10.96 -2.41
N GLU A 189 -9.31 10.30 -1.83
CA GLU A 189 -10.68 10.83 -1.75
C GLU A 189 -10.76 12.08 -0.87
N ALA A 190 -10.13 12.07 0.32
CA ALA A 190 -10.10 13.22 1.21
C ALA A 190 -9.39 14.42 0.56
N ALA A 191 -8.21 14.21 -0.02
CA ALA A 191 -7.42 15.23 -0.69
C ALA A 191 -8.15 15.86 -1.88
N SER A 192 -8.90 15.05 -2.65
CA SER A 192 -9.72 15.54 -3.77
C SER A 192 -10.87 16.44 -3.29
N ARG A 193 -11.48 16.13 -2.14
CA ARG A 193 -12.59 16.92 -1.58
C ARG A 193 -12.15 18.23 -0.94
N GLU A 194 -11.03 18.21 -0.23
CA GLU A 194 -10.48 19.40 0.42
C GLU A 194 -9.94 20.43 -0.59
N GLY A 195 -9.59 20.00 -1.81
CA GLY A 195 -9.04 20.87 -2.84
C GLY A 195 -7.62 21.37 -2.53
N THR A 196 -6.92 20.69 -1.62
CA THR A 196 -5.60 21.08 -1.09
C THR A 196 -4.47 20.84 -2.08
N PHE A 197 -4.69 20.00 -3.11
CA PHE A 197 -3.70 19.64 -4.11
C PHE A 197 -4.20 19.93 -5.54
N PRO A 198 -3.30 20.28 -6.47
CA PRO A 198 -3.65 20.39 -7.88
C PRO A 198 -4.22 19.08 -8.44
N GLU A 199 -5.18 19.19 -9.37
CA GLU A 199 -5.77 18.03 -10.04
C GLU A 199 -4.72 17.21 -10.83
N THR A 200 -3.64 17.84 -11.27
CA THR A 200 -2.49 17.15 -11.88
C THR A 200 -1.79 16.24 -10.87
N THR A 201 -1.54 16.74 -9.65
CA THR A 201 -0.93 15.97 -8.56
C THR A 201 -1.81 14.78 -8.17
N LEU A 202 -3.11 14.98 -8.03
CA LEU A 202 -4.05 13.90 -7.66
C LEU A 202 -4.13 12.82 -8.75
N ARG A 203 -4.06 13.20 -10.03
CA ARG A 203 -4.00 12.24 -11.14
C ARG A 203 -2.72 11.40 -11.12
N GLU A 204 -1.58 12.01 -10.84
CA GLU A 204 -0.30 11.28 -10.72
C GLU A 204 -0.31 10.30 -9.53
N VAL A 205 -0.81 10.75 -8.38
CA VAL A 205 -0.97 9.88 -7.22
C VAL A 205 -1.90 8.72 -7.56
N ARG A 206 -3.06 8.98 -8.18
CA ARG A 206 -3.97 7.92 -8.63
C ARG A 206 -3.27 6.91 -9.55
N ALA A 207 -2.53 7.38 -10.56
CA ALA A 207 -1.82 6.51 -11.49
C ALA A 207 -0.80 5.61 -10.76
N PHE A 208 -0.07 6.16 -9.78
CA PHE A 208 0.81 5.38 -8.93
C PHE A 208 0.07 4.35 -8.07
N LEU A 209 -1.08 4.70 -7.49
CA LEU A 209 -1.84 3.76 -6.65
C LEU A 209 -2.49 2.64 -7.46
N GLU A 210 -2.87 2.90 -8.72
CA GLU A 210 -3.39 1.89 -9.64
C GLU A 210 -2.29 0.91 -10.08
N ASP A 211 -1.10 1.41 -10.40
CA ASP A 211 0.04 0.57 -10.79
C ASP A 211 1.38 1.27 -10.46
N PRO A 212 1.99 0.99 -9.29
CA PRO A 212 3.27 1.58 -8.90
C PRO A 212 4.42 1.22 -9.85
N GLY A 213 4.35 0.05 -10.49
CA GLY A 213 5.39 -0.44 -11.41
C GLY A 213 5.39 0.36 -12.70
N VAL A 214 4.23 0.45 -13.35
CA VAL A 214 4.05 1.27 -14.56
C VAL A 214 4.34 2.74 -14.28
N TRP A 215 3.85 3.30 -13.16
CA TRP A 215 4.12 4.69 -12.84
C TRP A 215 5.63 4.99 -12.73
N ARG A 216 6.40 4.08 -12.13
CA ARG A 216 7.87 4.22 -12.02
C ARG A 216 8.56 4.14 -13.38
N LEU A 217 8.20 3.14 -14.19
CA LEU A 217 8.74 2.95 -15.54
C LEU A 217 8.56 4.22 -16.38
N LEU A 218 7.34 4.78 -16.38
CA LEU A 218 7.02 6.00 -17.13
C LEU A 218 7.76 7.27 -16.65
N ARG A 219 8.40 7.27 -15.48
CA ARG A 219 8.94 8.49 -14.83
C ARG A 219 10.45 8.45 -14.59
N PHE A 220 11.03 7.31 -14.23
CA PHE A 220 12.40 7.22 -13.72
C PHE A 220 13.27 6.19 -14.42
N GLU A 221 12.65 5.23 -15.09
CA GLU A 221 13.35 4.15 -15.78
C GLU A 221 12.95 4.23 -17.26
N MET A 222 13.72 4.96 -18.07
CA MET A 222 13.80 4.52 -19.46
C MET A 222 14.27 3.06 -19.39
N PRO A 223 13.50 2.09 -19.88
CA PRO A 223 13.90 0.71 -19.74
C PRO A 223 15.26 0.54 -20.40
N ASP A 224 16.12 -0.29 -19.81
CA ASP A 224 17.38 -0.61 -20.46
C ASP A 224 17.10 -1.17 -21.88
N PRO A 225 18.07 -1.10 -22.81
CA PRO A 225 17.84 -1.52 -24.20
C PRO A 225 17.29 -2.94 -24.34
N ASP A 226 17.58 -3.85 -23.41
CA ASP A 226 17.07 -5.22 -23.44
C ASP A 226 15.61 -5.27 -22.98
N THR A 227 15.22 -4.48 -21.98
CA THR A 227 13.82 -4.32 -21.58
C THR A 227 12.98 -3.66 -22.67
N ILE A 228 13.48 -2.61 -23.34
CA ILE A 228 12.80 -2.00 -24.49
C ILE A 228 12.60 -3.03 -25.60
N ARG A 229 13.65 -3.80 -25.92
CA ARG A 229 13.57 -4.85 -26.95
C ARG A 229 12.55 -5.93 -26.58
N ARG A 230 12.53 -6.39 -25.32
CA ARG A 230 11.53 -7.35 -24.84
C ARG A 230 10.10 -6.81 -24.95
N LEU A 231 9.86 -5.56 -24.56
CA LEU A 231 8.52 -4.95 -24.68
C LEU A 231 8.10 -4.79 -26.14
N LEU A 232 9.03 -4.41 -27.02
CA LEU A 232 8.78 -4.36 -28.47
C LEU A 232 8.43 -5.76 -29.02
N ASP A 233 9.15 -6.81 -28.62
CA ASP A 233 8.88 -8.19 -29.01
C ASP A 233 7.52 -8.68 -28.46
N GLU A 234 7.17 -8.30 -27.23
CA GLU A 234 5.87 -8.60 -26.62
C GLU A 234 4.72 -7.89 -27.35
N ILE A 235 4.88 -6.64 -27.77
CA ILE A 235 3.87 -5.89 -28.54
C ILE A 235 3.77 -6.40 -29.97
N GLU A 236 4.89 -6.75 -30.61
CA GLU A 236 4.93 -7.38 -31.94
C GLU A 236 4.10 -8.67 -31.95
N ALA A 237 4.25 -9.50 -30.91
CA ALA A 237 3.45 -10.72 -30.76
C ALA A 237 1.93 -10.47 -30.59
N LEU A 238 1.54 -9.21 -30.36
CA LEU A 238 0.17 -8.74 -30.16
C LEU A 238 -0.31 -7.82 -31.28
N GLN A 239 0.40 -7.75 -32.42
CA GLN A 239 0.16 -6.76 -33.48
C GLN A 239 -1.28 -6.80 -34.04
N ASP A 240 -1.91 -7.98 -34.08
CA ASP A 240 -3.29 -8.19 -34.49
C ASP A 240 -4.34 -7.69 -33.48
N GLU A 241 -3.92 -7.37 -32.25
CA GLU A 241 -4.76 -6.87 -31.16
C GLU A 241 -4.62 -5.35 -30.95
N LEU A 242 -3.81 -4.69 -31.78
CA LEU A 242 -3.57 -3.25 -31.75
C LEU A 242 -4.62 -2.50 -32.56
N ALA A 243 -5.16 -1.41 -32.00
CA ALA A 243 -5.99 -0.47 -32.75
C ALA A 243 -5.12 0.32 -33.75
N PRO A 244 -5.68 0.85 -34.86
CA PRO A 244 -4.89 1.55 -35.87
C PRO A 244 -3.98 2.68 -35.34
N PRO A 245 -4.40 3.52 -34.37
CA PRO A 245 -3.50 4.52 -33.76
C PRO A 245 -2.35 3.89 -32.97
N GLU A 246 -2.56 2.71 -32.37
CA GLU A 246 -1.55 1.98 -31.62
C GLU A 246 -0.54 1.30 -32.54
N GLN A 247 -0.99 0.85 -33.73
CA GLN A 247 -0.11 0.32 -34.76
C GLN A 247 0.84 1.39 -35.30
N GLU A 248 0.33 2.59 -35.56
CA GLU A 248 1.13 3.73 -36.02
C GLU A 248 2.20 4.12 -34.98
N ILE A 249 1.77 4.23 -33.72
CA ILE A 249 2.64 4.50 -32.58
C ILE A 249 3.69 3.38 -32.39
N PHE A 250 3.29 2.11 -32.49
CA PHE A 250 4.18 0.98 -32.36
C PHE A 250 5.26 0.96 -33.46
N GLU A 251 4.88 1.21 -34.71
CA GLU A 251 5.84 1.27 -35.83
C GLU A 251 6.81 2.43 -35.69
N GLU A 252 6.36 3.61 -35.24
CA GLU A 252 7.24 4.75 -34.96
C GLU A 252 8.29 4.40 -33.91
N LEU A 253 7.88 3.77 -32.81
CA LEU A 253 8.76 3.32 -31.72
C LEU A 253 9.73 2.25 -32.21
N ARG A 254 9.24 1.25 -32.95
CA ARG A 254 10.06 0.19 -33.54
C ARG A 254 11.17 0.77 -34.41
N LEU A 255 10.83 1.72 -35.29
CA LEU A 255 11.79 2.41 -36.15
C LEU A 255 12.79 3.28 -35.37
N ARG A 256 12.31 3.97 -34.33
CA ARG A 256 13.14 4.82 -33.44
C ARG A 256 14.19 3.99 -32.69
N TYR A 257 13.80 2.85 -32.14
CA TYR A 257 14.68 1.98 -31.36
C TYR A 257 15.49 0.99 -32.22
N ALA A 258 15.11 0.76 -33.49
CA ALA A 258 15.95 0.02 -34.45
C ALA A 258 17.21 0.80 -34.89
N LYS A 259 17.20 2.15 -34.79
CA LYS A 259 18.31 3.03 -35.22
C LYS A 259 19.19 3.55 -34.08
N ALA A 260 18.81 3.36 -32.82
CA ALA A 260 19.49 3.97 -31.69
C ALA A 260 20.70 3.13 -31.22
N ALA A 261 21.92 3.51 -31.63
CA ALA A 261 23.17 3.04 -31.01
C ALA A 261 23.54 3.81 -29.71
N THR A 262 22.70 4.77 -29.31
CA THR A 262 22.87 5.56 -28.07
C THR A 262 21.48 5.91 -27.51
N PRO A 263 21.30 6.00 -26.18
CA PRO A 263 19.98 6.20 -25.59
C PRO A 263 19.43 7.57 -25.99
N VAL A 264 18.32 7.59 -26.72
CA VAL A 264 17.56 8.82 -26.93
C VAL A 264 16.71 9.02 -25.68
N VAL A 265 17.17 9.89 -24.79
CA VAL A 265 16.37 10.33 -23.63
C VAL A 265 15.20 11.15 -24.18
N GLY A 266 14.02 10.54 -24.23
CA GLY A 266 12.78 11.16 -24.67
C GLY A 266 11.59 10.41 -24.10
N ASP A 267 10.65 11.17 -23.55
CA ASP A 267 9.40 10.76 -22.88
C ASP A 267 8.48 9.99 -23.85
N ASP A 268 8.77 8.71 -24.10
CA ASP A 268 7.96 7.89 -25.01
C ASP A 268 7.22 6.79 -24.25
N ARG A 269 6.10 7.19 -23.64
CA ARG A 269 5.18 6.38 -22.81
C ARG A 269 4.32 5.40 -23.62
N SER A 270 4.63 5.26 -24.89
CA SER A 270 3.74 4.76 -25.91
C SER A 270 3.67 3.22 -25.98
N LEU A 271 4.78 2.52 -25.71
CA LEU A 271 4.83 1.05 -25.70
C LEU A 271 3.99 0.45 -24.56
N GLU A 272 4.05 1.03 -23.37
CA GLU A 272 3.33 0.51 -22.21
C GLU A 272 1.83 0.84 -22.25
N VAL A 273 1.46 1.99 -22.81
CA VAL A 273 0.05 2.32 -23.08
C VAL A 273 -0.57 1.30 -24.03
N ILE A 274 0.18 0.88 -25.04
CA ILE A 274 -0.26 -0.16 -25.97
C ILE A 274 -0.50 -1.50 -25.25
N LEU A 275 0.48 -1.97 -24.45
CA LEU A 275 0.33 -3.22 -23.67
C LEU A 275 -0.83 -3.16 -22.68
N ARG A 276 -1.01 -2.03 -21.98
CA ARG A 276 -2.14 -1.80 -21.06
C ARG A 276 -3.47 -1.89 -21.79
N ASN A 277 -3.59 -1.22 -22.94
CA ASN A 277 -4.83 -1.21 -23.71
C ASN A 277 -5.21 -2.61 -24.22
N VAL A 278 -4.22 -3.39 -24.68
CA VAL A 278 -4.43 -4.79 -25.07
C VAL A 278 -4.87 -5.64 -23.86
N ALA A 279 -4.22 -5.50 -22.71
CA ALA A 279 -4.57 -6.23 -21.49
C ALA A 279 -5.99 -5.90 -21.00
N VAL A 280 -6.40 -4.63 -21.01
CA VAL A 280 -7.76 -4.20 -20.64
C VAL A 280 -8.80 -4.77 -21.62
N ARG A 281 -8.54 -4.76 -22.94
CA ARG A 281 -9.44 -5.37 -23.93
C ARG A 281 -9.63 -6.86 -23.69
N ARG A 282 -8.55 -7.58 -23.39
CA ARG A 282 -8.60 -9.01 -23.05
C ARG A 282 -9.42 -9.28 -21.80
N GLN A 283 -9.25 -8.47 -20.74
CA GLN A 283 -10.02 -8.60 -19.50
C GLN A 283 -11.51 -8.31 -19.70
N MET A 284 -11.86 -7.41 -20.61
CA MET A 284 -13.25 -7.03 -20.91
C MET A 284 -13.89 -7.85 -22.05
N GLY A 285 -13.17 -8.79 -22.67
CA GLY A 285 -13.65 -9.58 -23.81
C GLY A 285 -13.98 -8.76 -25.06
N LEU A 286 -13.40 -7.56 -25.17
CA LEU A 286 -13.64 -6.63 -26.28
C LEU A 286 -12.76 -7.02 -27.47
N LYS A 287 -13.37 -7.42 -28.59
CA LYS A 287 -12.66 -7.55 -29.87
C LYS A 287 -12.60 -6.20 -30.57
N LEU A 288 -11.48 -5.91 -31.23
CA LEU A 288 -11.40 -4.80 -32.18
C LEU A 288 -12.47 -5.01 -33.25
N LYS A 289 -13.29 -3.98 -33.52
CA LYS A 289 -14.18 -4.01 -34.68
C LYS A 289 -13.28 -4.02 -35.91
N PRO A 290 -13.43 -4.97 -36.85
CA PRO A 290 -12.75 -4.87 -38.13
C PRO A 290 -13.18 -3.56 -38.78
N ASP A 291 -12.22 -2.87 -39.40
CA ASP A 291 -12.43 -1.58 -40.03
C ASP A 291 -13.72 -1.56 -40.84
N GLY A 292 -14.67 -0.73 -40.40
CA GLY A 292 -15.89 -0.45 -41.12
C GLY A 292 -15.57 0.43 -42.33
N ASN A 293 -14.88 -0.12 -43.32
CA ASN A 293 -14.94 0.37 -44.69
C ASN A 293 -16.10 -0.33 -45.39
N GLY A 294 -17.27 0.31 -45.36
CA GLY A 294 -18.46 -0.13 -46.07
C GLY A 294 -19.61 0.83 -45.84
N SER A 295 -19.67 1.85 -46.71
CA SER A 295 -20.86 2.61 -47.17
C SER A 295 -22.00 2.89 -46.18
#